data_AF-A0A4R0NZ51-F1
#
_entry.id   AF-A0A4R0NZ51-F1
#
_cell.length_a   1.000
_cell.length_b   1.000
_cell.length_c   1.000
_cell.angle_alpha   90.00
_cell.angle_beta   90.00
_cell.angle_gamma   90.00
#
_symmetry.space_group_name_H-M   'P 1'
#
loop_
_entity.id
_entity.type
_entity.pdbx_description
1 polymer ?
#
loop_
_entity_poly.entity_id
_entity_poly.type
_entity_poly.pdbx_seq_one_letter_code
_entity_poly.pdbx_strand_id
1 'polypeptide(L)'
;MKKLIIVIFITLTSTNLFACHCGLEYITESFYKADFVAIAEIIKTDKNRIGKDYYETTINIQQLYKGEAQESINIGGYNNMPNI
;
A
#
# COMPACT_ATOMS: atom_id res chain seq x y z
N MET A 1 -31.37 -13.36 -31.85
CA MET A 1 -30.14 -14.14 -31.56
C MET A 1 -28.91 -13.24 -31.34
N LYS A 2 -28.60 -12.27 -32.21
CA LYS A 2 -27.44 -11.34 -32.05
C LYS A 2 -27.36 -10.62 -30.69
N LYS A 3 -28.50 -10.15 -30.15
CA LYS A 3 -28.55 -9.43 -28.85
C LYS A 3 -28.16 -10.30 -27.65
N LEU A 4 -28.46 -11.60 -27.71
CA LEU A 4 -28.19 -12.57 -26.64
C LEU A 4 -26.68 -12.89 -26.55
N ILE A 5 -26.03 -12.98 -27.72
CA ILE A 5 -24.58 -13.17 -27.84
C ILE A 5 -23.81 -11.99 -27.22
N ILE A 6 -24.29 -10.76 -27.44
CA ILE A 6 -23.67 -9.55 -26.89
C ILE A 6 -23.76 -9.52 -25.36
N VAL A 7 -24.93 -9.88 -24.80
CA VAL A 7 -25.12 -9.94 -23.33
C VAL A 7 -24.20 -11.00 -22.71
N ILE A 8 -24.08 -12.16 -23.33
CA ILE A 8 -23.16 -13.24 -22.91
C ILE A 8 -21.70 -12.79 -22.94
N PHE A 9 -21.28 -12.04 -23.96
CA PHE A 9 -19.92 -11.50 -24.08
C PHE A 9 -19.60 -10.48 -22.97
N ILE A 10 -20.57 -9.65 -22.58
CA ILE A 10 -20.39 -8.65 -21.50
C ILE A 10 -20.29 -9.34 -20.14
N THR A 11 -21.06 -10.40 -19.90
CA THR A 11 -21.01 -11.12 -18.61
C THR A 11 -19.73 -11.94 -18.44
N LEU A 12 -19.22 -12.54 -19.53
CA LEU A 12 -18.00 -13.37 -19.52
C LEU A 12 -16.70 -12.56 -19.40
N THR A 13 -16.73 -11.26 -19.71
CA THR A 13 -15.56 -10.37 -19.65
C THR A 13 -15.45 -9.59 -18.34
N SER A 14 -16.34 -9.86 -17.37
CA SER A 14 -16.18 -9.39 -15.99
C SER A 14 -15.05 -10.17 -15.29
N THR A 15 -13.82 -9.98 -15.77
CA THR A 15 -12.64 -10.48 -15.07
C THR A 15 -12.51 -9.69 -13.77
N ASN A 16 -12.20 -10.42 -12.70
CA ASN A 16 -11.90 -9.80 -11.42
C ASN A 16 -10.63 -8.96 -11.57
N LEU A 17 -10.80 -7.67 -11.84
CA LEU A 17 -9.79 -6.63 -11.67
C LEU A 17 -9.54 -6.49 -10.16
N PHE A 18 -8.95 -7.52 -9.55
CA PHE A 18 -8.51 -7.46 -8.18
C PHE A 18 -7.35 -6.46 -8.14
N ALA A 19 -7.62 -5.26 -7.60
CA ALA A 19 -6.59 -4.46 -6.96
C ALA A 19 -5.80 -5.37 -6.00
N CYS A 20 -4.48 -5.15 -5.89
CA CYS A 20 -3.51 -5.96 -5.14
C CYS A 20 -4.12 -6.91 -4.10
N HIS A 21 -3.92 -8.22 -4.29
CA HIS A 21 -4.19 -9.19 -3.24
C HIS A 21 -2.93 -9.38 -2.41
N CYS A 22 -3.05 -9.26 -1.09
CA CYS A 22 -1.94 -9.60 -0.19
C CYS A 22 -1.81 -11.12 -0.14
N GLY A 23 -0.61 -11.63 -0.36
CA GLY A 23 -0.29 -13.03 -0.12
C GLY A 23 -0.25 -13.33 1.39
N LEU A 24 -0.45 -14.60 1.74
CA LEU A 24 -0.11 -15.07 3.08
C LEU A 24 1.42 -15.00 3.23
N GLU A 25 1.91 -14.24 4.21
CA GLU A 25 3.34 -14.15 4.54
C GLU A 25 3.53 -14.33 6.05
N TYR A 26 4.54 -15.09 6.44
CA TYR A 26 4.90 -15.28 7.85
C TYR A 26 5.76 -14.11 8.33
N ILE A 27 5.61 -13.73 9.60
CA ILE A 27 6.37 -12.62 10.19
C ILE A 27 7.89 -12.77 10.05
N THR A 28 8.40 -14.00 10.11
CA THR A 28 9.83 -14.31 9.94
C THR A 28 10.31 -14.04 8.52
N GLU A 29 9.46 -14.32 7.53
CA GLU A 29 9.74 -14.08 6.13
C GLU A 29 9.73 -12.59 5.81
N SER A 30 8.73 -11.85 6.29
CA SER A 30 8.68 -10.38 6.16
C SER A 30 9.87 -9.72 6.86
N PHE A 31 10.26 -10.19 8.05
CA PHE A 31 11.43 -9.69 8.77
C PHE A 31 12.73 -9.93 8.00
N TYR A 32 12.89 -11.11 7.40
CA TYR A 32 14.08 -11.43 6.60
C TYR A 32 14.17 -10.54 5.36
N LYS A 33 13.06 -10.36 4.64
CA LYS A 33 13.00 -9.58 3.39
C LYS A 33 13.08 -8.06 3.60
N ALA A 34 12.63 -7.54 4.74
CA ALA A 34 12.60 -6.11 4.99
C ALA A 34 14.01 -5.52 5.20
N ASP A 35 14.29 -4.36 4.62
CA ASP A 35 15.55 -3.63 4.82
C ASP A 35 15.54 -2.79 6.12
N PHE A 36 14.36 -2.48 6.64
CA PHE A 36 14.15 -1.70 7.85
C PHE A 36 13.04 -2.32 8.71
N VAL A 37 13.29 -2.52 10.00
CA VAL A 37 12.32 -3.05 10.97
C VAL A 37 12.47 -2.32 12.30
N ALA A 38 11.38 -1.70 12.76
CA ALA A 38 11.37 -0.94 14.01
C ALA A 38 9.98 -0.94 14.66
N ILE A 39 9.93 -0.72 15.99
CA ILE A 39 8.78 -0.14 16.66
C ILE A 39 8.98 1.38 16.63
N ALA A 40 8.04 2.09 16.03
CA ALA A 40 8.09 3.54 15.88
C ALA A 40 6.71 4.16 16.07
N GLU A 41 6.69 5.39 16.56
CA GLU A 41 5.51 6.22 16.69
C GLU A 41 5.39 7.16 15.48
N ILE A 42 4.19 7.28 14.90
CA ILE A 42 3.92 8.24 13.82
C ILE A 42 3.71 9.61 14.45
N ILE A 43 4.58 10.57 14.13
CA ILE A 43 4.50 11.95 14.64
C ILE A 43 3.66 12.82 13.72
N LYS A 44 3.89 12.71 12.41
CA LYS A 44 3.22 13.52 11.40
C LYS A 44 3.20 12.80 10.07
N THR A 45 2.08 12.92 9.35
CA THR A 45 1.93 12.42 7.98
C THR A 45 1.70 13.59 7.04
N ASP A 46 2.55 13.76 6.04
CA ASP A 46 2.41 14.82 5.03
C ASP A 46 1.48 14.38 3.91
N LYS A 47 0.69 15.31 3.34
CA LYS A 47 -0.18 14.98 2.21
C LYS A 47 0.63 14.49 0.99
N ASN A 48 0.10 13.53 0.24
CA ASN A 48 0.68 13.13 -1.05
C ASN A 48 0.92 14.36 -1.93
N ARG A 49 2.11 14.41 -2.54
CA ARG A 49 2.38 15.36 -3.63
C ARG A 49 1.55 14.96 -4.85
N ILE A 50 1.08 15.94 -5.62
CA ILE A 50 0.29 15.69 -6.83
C ILE A 50 1.07 14.75 -7.77
N GLY A 51 0.44 13.66 -8.19
CA GLY A 51 1.05 12.65 -9.07
C GLY A 51 2.04 11.70 -8.39
N LYS A 52 2.06 11.63 -7.05
CA LYS A 52 2.86 10.68 -6.29
C LYS A 52 1.98 9.73 -5.50
N ASP A 53 2.23 8.44 -5.65
CA ASP A 53 1.50 7.37 -4.96
C ASP A 53 2.18 6.98 -3.64
N TYR A 54 2.92 7.92 -3.06
CA TYR A 54 3.57 7.79 -1.76
C TYR A 54 3.52 9.11 -1.01
N TYR A 55 3.53 9.01 0.30
CA TYR A 55 3.57 10.15 1.20
C TYR A 55 4.64 9.96 2.27
N GLU A 56 5.24 11.07 2.66
CA GLU A 56 6.25 11.10 3.70
C GLU A 56 5.58 11.12 5.09
N THR A 57 6.13 10.35 6.01
CA THR A 57 5.66 10.23 7.38
C THR A 57 6.86 10.38 8.32
N THR A 58 6.83 11.40 9.17
CA THR A 58 7.82 11.57 10.25
C THR A 58 7.53 10.57 11.36
N ILE A 59 8.56 9.86 11.78
CA ILE A 59 8.48 8.81 12.79
C ILE A 59 9.44 9.08 13.95
N ASN A 60 9.08 8.61 15.13
CA ASN A 60 9.96 8.53 16.29
C ASN A 60 10.25 7.06 16.60
N ILE A 61 11.49 6.62 16.36
CA ILE A 61 11.88 5.22 16.57
C ILE A 61 12.02 4.94 18.07
N GLN A 62 11.17 4.07 18.61
CA GLN A 62 11.25 3.60 19.99
C GLN A 62 12.24 2.43 20.11
N GLN A 63 12.26 1.54 19.11
CA GLN A 63 13.17 0.41 19.05
C GLN A 63 13.50 0.04 17.60
N LEU A 64 14.79 -0.04 17.27
CA LEU A 64 15.29 -0.46 15.96
C LEU A 64 15.75 -1.92 16.01
N TYR A 65 15.23 -2.76 15.12
CA TYR A 65 15.61 -4.18 15.00
C TYR A 65 16.48 -4.47 13.78
N LYS A 66 16.32 -3.71 12.69
CA LYS A 66 17.06 -3.87 11.43
C LYS A 66 17.08 -2.57 10.63
N GLY A 67 18.16 -2.34 9.89
CA GLY A 67 18.33 -1.18 9.00
C GLY A 67 18.98 0.01 9.69
N GLU A 68 18.98 1.15 9.02
CA GLU A 68 19.48 2.42 9.56
C GLU A 68 18.36 3.21 10.24
N ALA A 69 18.70 4.01 11.26
CA ALA A 69 17.76 4.92 11.88
C ALA A 69 17.41 6.06 10.91
N GLN A 70 16.12 6.37 10.78
CA GLN A 70 15.60 7.42 9.91
C GLN A 70 14.55 8.24 10.65
N GLU A 71 14.50 9.54 10.36
CA GLU A 71 13.51 10.47 10.94
C GLU A 71 12.16 10.43 10.19
N SER A 72 12.16 9.98 8.93
CA SER A 72 10.96 9.84 8.12
C SER A 72 11.01 8.60 7.24
N ILE A 73 9.82 8.11 6.85
CA ILE A 73 9.62 7.01 5.91
C ILE A 73 8.62 7.41 4.82
N ASN A 74 8.75 6.82 3.64
CA ASN A 74 7.74 6.94 2.58
C ASN A 74 6.80 5.74 2.64
N ILE A 75 5.51 6.01 2.79
CA ILE A 75 4.46 4.97 2.78
C ILE A 75 3.76 5.02 1.42
N GLY A 76 3.67 3.87 0.75
CA GLY A 76 2.92 3.72 -0.49
C GLY A 76 1.41 3.81 -0.23
N GLY A 77 0.72 4.60 -1.06
CA GLY A 77 -0.71 4.85 -0.95
C GLY A 77 -1.06 6.34 -1.14
N TYR A 78 -2.36 6.62 -1.22
CA TYR A 78 -2.90 7.99 -1.19
C TYR A 78 -3.49 8.27 0.18
N ASN A 79 -2.95 9.26 0.88
CA ASN A 79 -3.49 9.79 2.13
C ASN A 79 -4.33 11.07 1.94
N ASN A 80 -4.44 11.54 0.71
CA ASN A 80 -5.19 12.73 0.35
C ASN A 80 -6.60 12.31 -0.08
N MET A 81 -7.48 11.96 0.88
CA MET A 81 -8.91 11.88 0.62
C MET A 81 -9.48 13.32 0.58
N PRO A 82 -10.00 13.82 -0.55
CA PRO A 82 -10.96 14.90 -0.48
C PRO A 82 -12.18 14.36 0.25
N ASN A 83 -12.69 15.11 1.23
CA ASN A 83 -14.03 14.89 1.75
C ASN A 83 -15.00 14.86 0.56
N ILE A 84 -15.58 13.70 0.27
CA ILE A 84 -16.73 13.54 -0.64
C ILE A 84 -17.98 13.59 0.22
#